data_AF-A0A4S2H7J2-F1
#
_entry.id   AF-A0A4S2H7J2-F1
#
_cell.length_a   1.000
_cell.length_b   1.000
_cell.length_c   1.000
_cell.angle_alpha   90.00
_cell.angle_beta   90.00
_cell.angle_gamma   90.00
#
_symmetry.space_group_name_H-M   'P 1'
#
loop_
_entity.id
_entity.type
_entity.pdbx_description
1 polymer ?
#
loop_
_entity_poly.entity_id
_entity_poly.type
_entity_poly.pdbx_seq_one_letter_code
_entity_poly.pdbx_strand_id
1 'polypeptide(L)'
;MIYTKKTSAAKLTLIRYLAIVIAAMLPVIFLSYASNMVIWSSYHGMQLDYLAPLKYDFGWLLPSVMISTAIGMFLTELTGTPIAVAVQGLWWMFDVNLGIKTVPSGYALFRLAPRHNAGQKSLFRTQDYLDRFPDLVQNRLLMAGIALALILLTILIYEAKRKGKFGGNAIFKKAVSIIRDRKNQSQA
;
A
#
# COMPACT_ATOMS: atom_id res chain seq x y z
N MET A 1 3.41 38.20 4.03
CA MET A 1 2.43 37.20 4.52
C MET A 1 2.93 36.67 5.85
N ILE A 2 2.13 36.85 6.91
CA ILE A 2 2.48 36.51 8.29
C ILE A 2 2.62 34.98 8.44
N TYR A 3 3.66 34.58 9.17
CA TYR A 3 4.16 33.22 9.34
C TYR A 3 3.22 32.36 10.24
N THR A 4 1.98 32.11 9.82
CA THR A 4 0.97 31.40 10.63
C THR A 4 1.01 29.88 10.45
N LYS A 5 2.18 29.26 10.51
CA LYS A 5 2.30 27.79 10.39
C LYS A 5 3.17 27.20 11.50
N LYS A 6 2.62 27.16 12.72
CA LYS A 6 3.27 26.59 13.91
C LYS A 6 3.72 25.12 13.72
N THR A 7 3.03 24.34 12.89
CA THR A 7 3.36 22.93 12.65
C THR A 7 4.03 22.73 11.29
N SER A 8 5.15 21.98 11.27
CA SER A 8 5.86 21.64 10.03
C SER A 8 5.03 20.75 9.10
N ALA A 9 5.28 20.86 7.79
CA ALA A 9 4.63 20.01 6.78
C ALA A 9 4.93 18.53 7.04
N ALA A 10 6.20 18.22 7.33
CA ALA A 10 6.65 16.88 7.67
C ALA A 10 5.87 16.27 8.85
N LYS A 11 5.78 17.00 9.97
CA LYS A 11 5.08 16.51 11.18
C LYS A 11 3.61 16.18 10.88
N LEU A 12 2.91 17.05 10.16
CA LEU A 12 1.50 16.83 9.86
C LEU A 12 1.30 15.64 8.91
N THR A 13 2.11 15.54 7.84
CA THR A 13 2.03 14.42 6.89
C THR A 13 2.36 13.10 7.56
N LEU A 14 3.41 13.04 8.39
CA LEU A 14 3.80 11.82 9.09
C LEU A 14 2.75 11.37 10.09
N ILE A 15 2.16 12.27 10.88
CA ILE A 15 1.07 11.91 11.81
C ILE A 15 -0.11 11.31 11.06
N ARG A 16 -0.52 11.91 9.94
CA ARG A 16 -1.62 11.40 9.12
C ARG A 16 -1.29 10.02 8.54
N TYR A 17 -0.08 9.86 8.01
CA TYR A 17 0.38 8.59 7.46
C TYR A 17 0.36 7.48 8.52
N LEU A 18 0.99 7.73 9.67
CA LEU A 18 1.04 6.77 10.78
C LEU A 18 -0.36 6.48 11.31
N ALA A 19 -1.23 7.49 11.45
CA ALA A 19 -2.60 7.29 11.91
C ALA A 19 -3.38 6.35 10.98
N ILE A 20 -3.25 6.50 9.66
CA ILE A 20 -3.94 5.63 8.69
C ILE A 20 -3.35 4.22 8.72
N VAL A 21 -2.02 4.09 8.74
CA VAL A 21 -1.36 2.77 8.80
C VAL A 21 -1.75 2.03 10.09
N ILE A 22 -1.72 2.70 11.24
CA ILE A 22 -2.11 2.12 12.53
C ILE A 22 -3.59 1.76 12.51
N ALA A 23 -4.46 2.66 12.04
CA ALA A 23 -5.90 2.40 11.96
C ALA A 23 -6.23 1.20 11.07
N ALA A 24 -5.47 1.00 9.98
CA ALA A 24 -5.62 -0.16 9.11
C ALA A 24 -5.06 -1.45 9.73
N MET A 25 -3.95 -1.37 10.47
CA MET A 25 -3.30 -2.55 11.08
C MET A 25 -3.98 -3.02 12.38
N LEU A 26 -4.62 -2.13 13.14
CA LEU A 26 -5.33 -2.49 14.38
C LEU A 26 -6.34 -3.63 14.19
N PRO A 27 -7.31 -3.57 13.24
CA PRO A 27 -8.24 -4.67 13.03
C PRO A 27 -7.52 -5.92 12.47
N VAL A 28 -6.46 -5.76 11.70
CA VAL A 28 -5.66 -6.89 11.19
C VAL A 28 -5.06 -7.68 12.34
N ILE A 29 -4.40 -7.01 13.28
CA ILE A 29 -3.77 -7.65 14.46
C ILE A 29 -4.83 -8.30 15.34
N PHE A 30 -5.95 -7.61 15.58
CA PHE A 30 -7.03 -8.19 16.37
C PHE A 30 -7.58 -9.47 15.74
N LEU A 31 -7.90 -9.43 14.45
CA LEU A 31 -8.45 -10.57 13.72
C LEU A 31 -7.44 -11.72 13.58
N SER A 32 -6.15 -11.41 13.37
CA SER A 32 -5.10 -12.42 13.25
C SER A 32 -4.99 -13.22 14.55
N TYR A 33 -4.97 -12.55 15.71
CA TYR A 33 -4.95 -13.21 17.01
C TYR A 33 -6.24 -13.94 17.33
N ALA A 34 -7.41 -13.33 17.09
CA ALA A 34 -8.69 -13.99 17.33
C ALA A 34 -8.82 -15.28 16.53
N SER A 35 -8.42 -15.25 15.24
CA SER A 35 -8.41 -16.44 14.38
C SER A 35 -7.42 -17.50 14.85
N ASN A 36 -6.20 -17.11 15.25
CA ASN A 36 -5.19 -18.07 15.69
C ASN A 36 -5.53 -18.70 17.05
N MET A 37 -6.14 -17.96 17.98
CA MET A 37 -6.57 -18.50 19.28
C MET A 37 -7.56 -19.66 19.14
N VAL A 38 -8.51 -19.56 18.20
CA VAL A 38 -9.45 -20.66 17.91
C VAL A 38 -8.70 -21.90 17.47
N ILE A 39 -7.68 -21.73 16.62
CA ILE A 39 -6.92 -22.84 16.04
C ILE A 39 -5.91 -23.45 17.04
N TRP A 40 -5.27 -22.64 17.88
CA TRP A 40 -4.32 -23.12 18.89
C TRP A 40 -4.92 -24.16 19.84
N SER A 41 -6.20 -24.02 20.16
CA SER A 41 -6.93 -25.00 20.98
C SER A 41 -7.01 -26.40 20.35
N SER A 42 -6.80 -26.52 19.03
CA SER A 42 -6.85 -27.80 18.33
C SER A 42 -5.50 -28.54 18.29
N TYR A 43 -4.41 -27.89 18.72
CA TYR A 43 -3.04 -28.41 18.58
C TYR A 43 -2.40 -28.74 19.94
N HIS A 44 -3.07 -29.58 20.72
CA HIS A 44 -2.58 -30.04 22.03
C HIS A 44 -1.22 -30.76 21.92
N GLY A 45 -0.30 -30.44 22.82
CA GLY A 45 1.01 -31.08 22.90
C GLY A 45 2.05 -30.61 21.87
N MET A 46 1.69 -29.68 20.98
CA MET A 46 2.66 -29.05 20.07
C MET A 46 3.19 -27.73 20.62
N GLN A 47 4.45 -27.44 20.31
CA GLN A 47 5.05 -26.14 20.60
C GLN A 47 4.54 -25.12 19.58
N LEU A 48 3.71 -24.18 20.04
CA LEU A 48 3.13 -23.12 19.21
C LEU A 48 3.96 -21.83 19.28
N ASP A 49 4.13 -21.18 18.13
CA ASP A 49 4.70 -19.83 18.07
C ASP A 49 3.57 -18.79 18.18
N TYR A 50 3.34 -18.30 19.40
CA TYR A 50 2.33 -17.28 19.68
C TYR A 50 2.65 -15.89 19.09
N LEU A 51 3.87 -15.69 18.57
CA LEU A 51 4.26 -14.48 17.84
C LEU A 51 4.11 -14.62 16.32
N ALA A 52 3.75 -15.81 15.82
CA ALA A 52 3.52 -16.04 14.40
C ALA A 52 2.50 -15.07 13.78
N PRO A 53 1.38 -14.72 14.44
CA PRO A 53 0.45 -13.72 13.91
C PRO A 53 1.12 -12.36 13.69
N LEU A 54 1.91 -11.87 14.65
CA LEU A 54 2.62 -10.59 14.49
C LEU A 54 3.69 -10.63 13.42
N LYS A 55 4.43 -11.74 13.29
CA LYS A 55 5.41 -11.91 12.22
C LYS A 55 4.73 -11.83 10.86
N TYR A 56 3.54 -12.42 10.73
CA TYR A 56 2.74 -12.34 9.52
C TYR A 56 2.19 -10.91 9.29
N ASP A 57 1.60 -10.29 10.31
CA ASP A 57 1.00 -8.97 10.19
C ASP A 57 2.04 -7.91 9.82
N PHE A 58 3.18 -7.88 10.51
CA PHE A 58 4.23 -6.90 10.26
C PHE A 58 5.16 -7.26 9.11
N GLY A 59 5.52 -8.53 8.95
CA GLY A 59 6.43 -8.97 7.90
C GLY A 59 5.74 -9.07 6.54
N TRP A 60 4.47 -9.48 6.52
CA TRP A 60 3.73 -9.73 5.29
C TRP A 60 2.75 -8.60 4.96
N LEU A 61 1.86 -8.20 5.88
CA LEU A 61 0.74 -7.32 5.55
C LEU A 61 1.09 -5.83 5.62
N LEU A 62 1.84 -5.41 6.65
CA LEU A 62 2.19 -4.01 6.88
C LEU A 62 2.83 -3.35 5.64
N PRO A 63 3.77 -3.95 4.90
CA PRO A 63 4.35 -3.32 3.72
C PRO A 63 3.32 -2.99 2.63
N SER A 64 2.30 -3.84 2.45
CA SER A 64 1.19 -3.59 1.52
C SER A 64 0.31 -2.41 1.98
N VAL A 65 0.04 -2.31 3.29
CA VAL A 65 -0.70 -1.18 3.88
C VAL A 65 0.10 0.12 3.75
N MET A 66 1.41 0.06 4.00
CA MET A 66 2.31 1.20 3.90
C MET A 66 2.30 1.80 2.49
N ILE A 67 2.46 0.97 1.45
CA ILE A 67 2.52 1.45 0.06
C ILE A 67 1.16 1.93 -0.44
N SER A 68 0.08 1.21 -0.11
CA SER A 68 -1.27 1.62 -0.48
C SER A 68 -1.64 2.98 0.13
N THR A 69 -1.33 3.15 1.42
CA THR A 69 -1.53 4.43 2.12
C THR A 69 -0.67 5.54 1.51
N ALA A 70 0.61 5.27 1.23
CA ALA A 70 1.54 6.27 0.71
C ALA A 70 1.14 6.75 -0.70
N ILE A 71 0.74 5.85 -1.60
CA ILE A 71 0.20 6.22 -2.92
C ILE A 71 -1.09 7.01 -2.77
N GLY A 72 -1.98 6.58 -1.87
CA GLY A 72 -3.24 7.27 -1.63
C GLY A 72 -3.04 8.72 -1.21
N MET A 73 -2.15 8.93 -0.22
CA MET A 73 -1.78 10.25 0.24
C MET A 73 -1.06 11.06 -0.84
N PHE A 74 -0.09 10.47 -1.53
CA PHE A 74 0.68 11.14 -2.57
C PHE A 74 -0.20 11.64 -3.72
N LEU A 75 -1.05 10.78 -4.29
CA LEU A 75 -1.89 11.14 -5.42
C LEU A 75 -2.97 12.16 -5.04
N THR A 76 -3.57 12.00 -3.86
CA THR A 76 -4.55 12.96 -3.35
C THR A 76 -3.89 14.32 -3.11
N GLU A 77 -2.71 14.33 -2.49
CA GLU A 77 -1.97 15.56 -2.25
C GLU A 77 -1.38 16.15 -3.53
N LEU A 78 -1.06 15.38 -4.55
CA LEU A 78 -0.58 15.91 -5.83
C LEU A 78 -1.71 16.56 -6.61
N THR A 79 -2.82 15.84 -6.78
CA THR A 79 -3.90 16.20 -7.71
C THR A 79 -5.01 17.03 -7.08
N GLY A 80 -5.20 16.94 -5.75
CA GLY A 80 -6.36 17.51 -5.07
C GLY A 80 -7.67 16.77 -5.37
N THR A 81 -7.63 15.55 -5.91
CA THR A 81 -8.80 14.75 -6.27
C THR A 81 -8.74 13.34 -5.69
N PRO A 82 -9.87 12.59 -5.63
CA PRO A 82 -9.87 11.22 -5.14
C PRO A 82 -9.33 10.17 -6.14
N ILE A 83 -8.50 10.57 -7.10
CA ILE A 83 -7.96 9.69 -8.16
C ILE A 83 -7.22 8.45 -7.60
N ALA A 84 -6.68 8.58 -6.39
CA ALA A 84 -6.07 7.48 -5.64
C ALA A 84 -6.96 6.23 -5.57
N VAL A 85 -8.28 6.39 -5.41
CA VAL A 85 -9.23 5.26 -5.30
C VAL A 85 -9.22 4.42 -6.58
N ALA A 86 -9.28 5.07 -7.75
CA ALA A 86 -9.26 4.38 -9.03
C ALA A 86 -7.90 3.68 -9.27
N VAL A 87 -6.79 4.36 -8.96
CA VAL A 87 -5.44 3.79 -9.11
C VAL A 87 -5.25 2.56 -8.22
N GLN A 88 -5.67 2.63 -6.95
CA GLN A 88 -5.59 1.49 -6.03
C GLN A 88 -6.46 0.32 -6.49
N GLY A 89 -7.71 0.58 -6.91
CA GLY A 89 -8.61 -0.45 -7.41
C GLY A 89 -8.06 -1.17 -8.64
N LEU A 90 -7.54 -0.42 -9.62
CA LEU A 90 -6.92 -1.00 -10.82
C LEU A 90 -5.64 -1.77 -10.48
N TRP A 91 -4.78 -1.21 -9.63
CA TRP A 91 -3.53 -1.89 -9.26
C TRP A 91 -3.82 -3.22 -8.57
N TRP A 92 -4.71 -3.24 -7.58
CA TRP A 92 -5.15 -4.47 -6.93
C TRP A 92 -5.71 -5.48 -7.93
N MET A 93 -6.56 -5.04 -8.87
CA MET A 93 -7.16 -5.92 -9.87
C MET A 93 -6.08 -6.60 -10.74
N PHE A 94 -5.14 -5.84 -11.30
CA PHE A 94 -4.04 -6.41 -12.07
C PHE A 94 -3.15 -7.31 -11.23
N ASP A 95 -2.86 -6.89 -10.00
CA ASP A 95 -2.00 -7.63 -9.08
C ASP A 95 -2.55 -9.03 -8.77
N VAL A 96 -3.84 -9.11 -8.44
CA VAL A 96 -4.55 -10.37 -8.17
C VAL A 96 -4.55 -11.27 -9.40
N ASN A 97 -4.97 -10.75 -10.56
CA ASN A 97 -5.14 -11.57 -11.76
C ASN A 97 -3.81 -12.07 -12.33
N LEU A 98 -2.73 -11.28 -12.24
CA LEU A 98 -1.40 -11.71 -12.64
C LEU A 98 -0.76 -12.66 -11.61
N GLY A 99 -1.18 -12.57 -10.34
CA GLY A 99 -0.64 -13.34 -9.23
C GLY A 99 -1.01 -14.82 -9.22
N ILE A 100 -2.12 -15.24 -9.84
CA ILE A 100 -2.69 -16.60 -9.70
C ILE A 100 -1.92 -17.70 -10.46
N LYS A 101 -0.92 -17.34 -11.27
CA LYS A 101 -0.28 -18.28 -12.22
C LYS A 101 0.58 -19.36 -11.55
N THR A 102 1.50 -18.97 -10.66
CA THR A 102 2.39 -19.88 -9.92
C THR A 102 2.91 -19.22 -8.64
N VAL A 103 3.41 -19.99 -7.67
CA VAL A 103 4.03 -19.44 -6.44
C VAL A 103 5.16 -18.44 -6.72
N PRO A 104 6.11 -18.70 -7.64
CA PRO A 104 7.08 -17.68 -8.05
C PRO A 104 6.44 -16.40 -8.58
N SER A 105 5.34 -16.50 -9.36
CA SER A 105 4.58 -15.32 -9.80
C SER A 105 3.91 -14.59 -8.62
N GLY A 106 3.45 -15.36 -7.63
CA GLY A 106 2.86 -14.87 -6.38
C GLY A 106 3.83 -14.07 -5.50
N TYR A 107 5.14 -14.24 -5.67
CA TYR A 107 6.18 -13.47 -4.94
C TYR A 107 6.96 -12.49 -5.81
N ALA A 108 6.46 -12.18 -7.00
CA ALA A 108 7.12 -11.24 -7.91
C ALA A 108 7.46 -9.91 -7.23
N LEU A 109 8.60 -9.32 -7.61
CA LEU A 109 9.17 -8.14 -6.95
C LEU A 109 8.18 -6.97 -6.78
N PHE A 110 7.32 -6.71 -7.77
CA PHE A 110 6.33 -5.61 -7.75
C PHE A 110 4.92 -6.03 -7.29
N ARG A 111 4.76 -7.24 -6.74
CA ARG A 111 3.47 -7.77 -6.28
C ARG A 111 2.97 -7.01 -5.05
N LEU A 112 1.80 -6.39 -5.14
CA LEU A 112 1.14 -5.71 -4.01
C LEU A 112 0.66 -6.71 -2.96
N ALA A 113 -0.03 -7.77 -3.38
CA ALA A 113 -0.65 -8.78 -2.53
C ALA A 113 -0.07 -10.19 -2.80
N PRO A 114 1.20 -10.43 -2.40
CA PRO A 114 1.84 -11.72 -2.57
C PRO A 114 1.15 -12.81 -1.77
N ARG A 115 1.15 -14.00 -2.35
CA ARG A 115 0.35 -15.14 -1.91
C ARG A 115 1.10 -16.43 -2.09
N HIS A 116 1.17 -17.22 -1.02
CA HIS A 116 1.76 -18.57 -1.07
C HIS A 116 0.92 -19.55 -1.90
N ASN A 117 -0.40 -19.34 -1.94
CA ASN A 117 -1.34 -20.21 -2.64
C ASN A 117 -1.52 -19.84 -4.13
N ALA A 118 -0.59 -19.09 -4.69
CA ALA A 118 -0.63 -18.53 -6.04
C ALA A 118 -0.45 -19.57 -7.18
N GLY A 119 -0.80 -20.84 -7.00
CA GLY A 119 -0.74 -21.83 -8.07
C GLY A 119 -1.26 -23.21 -7.67
N GLN A 120 -1.94 -23.88 -8.60
CA GLN A 120 -2.59 -25.18 -8.39
C GLN A 120 -1.61 -26.31 -7.99
N LYS A 121 -0.32 -26.15 -8.34
CA LYS A 121 0.74 -27.14 -8.05
C LYS A 121 1.40 -26.99 -6.69
N SER A 122 1.19 -25.89 -5.96
CA SER A 122 1.92 -25.67 -4.70
C SER A 122 1.38 -26.52 -3.55
N LEU A 123 0.11 -26.92 -3.60
CA LEU A 123 -0.56 -27.72 -2.56
C LEU A 123 -0.31 -27.19 -1.13
N PHE A 124 -0.04 -25.89 -0.98
CA PHE A 124 0.31 -25.25 0.30
C PHE A 124 1.54 -25.85 0.99
N ARG A 125 2.46 -26.43 0.22
CA ARG A 125 3.68 -27.04 0.76
C ARG A 125 4.53 -25.97 1.44
N THR A 126 4.97 -26.28 2.67
CA THR A 126 5.88 -25.41 3.41
C THR A 126 7.20 -25.19 2.69
N GLN A 127 7.72 -26.21 1.99
CA GLN A 127 8.99 -26.10 1.27
C GLN A 127 8.96 -25.03 0.18
N ASP A 128 7.87 -24.96 -0.60
CA ASP A 128 7.71 -23.94 -1.66
C ASP A 128 7.74 -22.51 -1.08
N TYR A 129 7.27 -22.33 0.17
CA TYR A 129 7.33 -21.05 0.87
C TYR A 129 8.77 -20.74 1.29
N LEU A 130 9.46 -21.72 1.90
CA LEU A 130 10.82 -21.56 2.37
C LEU A 130 11.78 -21.25 1.21
N ASP A 131 11.64 -21.94 0.09
CA ASP A 131 12.45 -21.75 -1.12
C ASP A 131 12.26 -20.36 -1.74
N ARG A 132 11.09 -19.74 -1.53
CA ARG A 132 10.70 -18.45 -2.09
C ARG A 132 10.61 -17.33 -1.06
N PHE A 133 10.99 -17.60 0.17
CA PHE A 133 11.01 -16.60 1.23
C PHE A 133 11.89 -15.39 0.89
N PRO A 134 13.08 -15.54 0.27
CA PRO A 134 13.86 -14.38 -0.16
C PRO A 134 13.12 -13.47 -1.16
N ASP A 135 12.37 -14.05 -2.09
CA ASP A 135 11.58 -13.30 -3.08
C ASP A 135 10.50 -12.46 -2.37
N LEU A 136 9.82 -13.06 -1.39
CA LEU A 136 8.88 -12.34 -0.52
C LEU A 136 9.58 -11.20 0.22
N VAL A 137 10.71 -11.45 0.89
CA VAL A 137 11.44 -10.42 1.65
C VAL A 137 11.84 -9.25 0.75
N GLN A 138 12.38 -9.51 -0.43
CA GLN A 138 12.75 -8.47 -1.40
C GLN A 138 11.54 -7.62 -1.79
N ASN A 139 10.40 -8.25 -2.09
CA ASN A 139 9.16 -7.55 -2.37
C ASN A 139 8.70 -6.67 -1.19
N ARG A 140 8.65 -7.23 0.04
CA ARG A 140 8.20 -6.51 1.23
C ARG A 140 9.08 -5.29 1.52
N LEU A 141 10.41 -5.44 1.41
CA LEU A 141 11.36 -4.35 1.57
C LEU A 141 11.20 -3.28 0.49
N LEU A 142 11.00 -3.68 -0.77
CA LEU A 142 10.75 -2.75 -1.87
C LEU A 142 9.47 -1.93 -1.64
N MET A 143 8.37 -2.58 -1.25
CA MET A 143 7.10 -1.91 -0.98
C MET A 143 7.23 -0.88 0.16
N ALA A 144 7.88 -1.26 1.26
CA ALA A 144 8.15 -0.35 2.36
C ALA A 144 9.06 0.81 1.93
N GLY A 145 10.12 0.53 1.16
CA GLY A 145 11.05 1.55 0.64
C GLY A 145 10.37 2.57 -0.27
N ILE A 146 9.56 2.10 -1.23
CA ILE A 146 8.78 2.98 -2.12
C ILE A 146 7.77 3.80 -1.30
N ALA A 147 7.11 3.19 -0.30
CA ALA A 147 6.16 3.90 0.56
C ALA A 147 6.83 5.08 1.27
N LEU A 148 8.00 4.88 1.87
CA LEU A 148 8.75 5.94 2.53
C LEU A 148 9.17 7.03 1.54
N ALA A 149 9.65 6.66 0.36
CA ALA A 149 9.99 7.62 -0.70
C ALA A 149 8.78 8.47 -1.12
N LEU A 150 7.61 7.85 -1.30
CA LEU A 150 6.37 8.57 -1.63
C LEU A 150 5.91 9.51 -0.51
N ILE A 151 6.12 9.14 0.76
CA ILE A 151 5.83 10.04 1.88
C ILE A 151 6.77 11.24 1.89
N LEU A 152 8.05 11.06 1.60
CA LEU A 152 8.98 12.20 1.43
C LEU A 152 8.50 13.13 0.30
N LEU A 153 8.12 12.58 -0.85
CA LEU A 153 7.56 13.37 -1.95
C LEU A 153 6.26 14.08 -1.55
N THR A 154 5.39 13.41 -0.80
CA THR A 154 4.14 13.98 -0.27
C THR A 154 4.41 15.17 0.65
N ILE A 155 5.45 15.10 1.49
CA ILE A 155 5.87 16.21 2.35
C ILE A 155 6.29 17.41 1.50
N LEU A 156 7.10 17.19 0.46
CA LEU A 156 7.56 18.26 -0.43
C LEU A 156 6.41 18.93 -1.18
N ILE A 157 5.47 18.15 -1.72
CA ILE A 157 4.27 18.64 -2.41
C ILE A 157 3.41 19.44 -1.42
N TYR A 158 3.14 18.87 -0.25
CA TYR A 158 2.33 19.52 0.77
C TYR A 158 2.95 20.84 1.23
N GLU A 159 4.28 20.89 1.43
CA GLU A 159 4.99 22.10 1.78
C GLU A 159 4.92 23.16 0.67
N ALA A 160 5.13 22.77 -0.59
CA ALA A 160 5.05 23.67 -1.73
C ALA A 160 3.64 24.26 -1.89
N LYS A 161 2.59 23.44 -1.73
CA LYS A 161 1.19 23.88 -1.68
C LYS A 161 0.94 24.84 -0.52
N ARG A 162 1.47 24.54 0.68
CA ARG A 162 1.38 25.42 1.85
C ARG A 162 2.03 26.78 1.63
N LYS A 163 3.08 26.87 0.80
CA LYS A 163 3.77 28.10 0.43
C LYS A 163 3.15 28.80 -0.79
N GLY A 164 2.04 28.28 -1.33
CA GLY A 164 1.34 28.85 -2.48
C GLY A 164 2.05 28.66 -3.83
N LYS A 165 3.04 27.75 -3.91
CA LYS A 165 3.84 27.56 -5.13
C LYS A 165 3.07 26.91 -6.29
N PHE A 166 2.04 26.10 -6.01
CA PHE A 166 1.12 25.58 -7.01
C PHE A 166 -0.21 25.13 -6.37
N GLY A 167 -1.33 25.27 -7.08
CA GLY A 167 -2.66 24.80 -6.65
C GLY A 167 -3.02 23.46 -7.30
N GLY A 168 -3.29 22.42 -6.51
CA GLY A 168 -3.55 21.06 -7.01
C GLY A 168 -4.66 20.97 -8.06
N ASN A 169 -5.74 21.76 -7.89
CA ASN A 169 -6.85 21.80 -8.84
C ASN A 169 -6.46 22.35 -10.22
N ALA A 170 -5.38 23.12 -10.35
CA ALA A 170 -4.96 23.66 -11.64
C ALA A 170 -4.48 22.55 -12.59
N ILE A 171 -3.77 21.54 -12.06
CA ILE A 171 -3.26 20.42 -12.87
C ILE A 171 -4.42 19.54 -13.33
N PHE A 172 -5.33 19.17 -12.43
CA PHE A 172 -6.51 18.38 -12.79
C PHE A 172 -7.43 19.14 -13.76
N LYS A 173 -7.71 20.43 -13.51
CA LYS A 173 -8.50 21.26 -14.44
C LYS A 173 -7.83 21.36 -15.81
N LYS A 174 -6.51 21.49 -15.87
CA LYS A 174 -5.74 21.51 -17.13
C LYS A 174 -5.78 20.16 -17.86
N ALA A 175 -5.68 19.05 -17.15
CA ALA A 175 -5.79 17.72 -17.76
C ALA A 175 -7.21 17.47 -18.31
N VAL A 176 -8.24 17.82 -17.54
CA VAL A 176 -9.64 17.71 -17.97
C VAL A 176 -9.94 18.65 -19.14
N SER A 177 -9.41 19.88 -19.15
CA SER A 177 -9.60 20.80 -20.27
C SER A 177 -8.94 20.28 -21.54
N ILE A 178 -7.72 19.73 -21.47
CA ILE A 178 -7.03 19.12 -22.62
C ILE A 178 -7.86 17.97 -23.22
N ILE A 179 -8.45 17.12 -22.38
CA ILE A 179 -9.30 16.01 -22.85
C ILE A 179 -10.59 16.54 -23.50
N ARG A 180 -11.23 17.54 -22.90
CA ARG A 180 -12.43 18.17 -23.44
C ARG A 180 -12.16 18.84 -24.80
N ASP A 181 -11.06 19.57 -24.92
CA ASP A 181 -10.73 20.29 -26.14
C ASP A 181 -10.39 19.33 -27.29
N ARG A 182 -9.74 18.18 -27.00
CA ARG A 182 -9.55 17.09 -27.98
C ARG A 182 -10.87 16.47 -28.45
N LYS A 183 -11.84 16.29 -27.55
CA LYS A 183 -13.16 15.75 -27.92
C LYS A 183 -13.91 16.69 -28.87
N ASN A 184 -13.86 18.00 -28.63
CA ASN A 184 -14.50 19.00 -29.49
C ASN A 184 -13.84 19.08 -30.87
N GLN A 185 -12.52 18.90 -30.97
CA GLN A 185 -11.82 18.86 -32.27
C GLN A 185 -12.08 17.59 -33.08
N SER A 186 -12.46 16.48 -32.44
CA SER A 186 -12.83 15.23 -33.14
C SER A 186 -14.28 15.19 -33.64
N GLN A 187 -15.10 16.18 -33.25
CA GLN A 187 -16.52 16.29 -33.60
C GLN A 187 -16.81 17.43 -34.60
N ALA A 188 -15.79 18.16 -35.02
CA ALA A 188 -15.84 19.19 -36.07
C ALA A 188 -15.10 18.69 -37.32
#